data_AF-A0A8I6SNN8-F1
#
_entry.id   AF-A0A8I6SNN8-F1
#
_cell.length_a   1.000
_cell.length_b   1.000
_cell.length_c   1.000
_cell.angle_alpha   90.00
_cell.angle_beta   90.00
_cell.angle_gamma   90.00
#
_symmetry.space_group_name_H-M   'P 1'
#
loop_
_entity.id
_entity.type
_entity.pdbx_description
1 polymer ?
#
loop_
_entity_poly.entity_id
_entity_poly.type
_entity_poly.pdbx_seq_one_letter_code
_entity_poly.pdbx_strand_id
1 'polypeptide(L)'
;MLSFYYEVFRLCRKANDLYAQRLLFFLTHVFLEMTFNTYFVIKHFKTGKLDSFFASVFWIGYRILQVWHVVYVCTAPKRHAENFNTSLRFIFSFLDIRQKHITRLLSVHFIIKPEVEFTARGFFRIDFPLFLSMGAATASYLTFLVQSDN
;
A
#
# COMPACT_ATOMS: atom_id res chain seq x y z
N MET A 1 -26.03 13.32 2.12
CA MET A 1 -24.62 13.27 2.55
C MET A 1 -24.17 11.85 2.89
N LEU A 2 -24.89 11.11 3.75
CA LEU A 2 -24.57 9.69 4.04
C LEU A 2 -24.69 8.76 2.82
N SER A 3 -25.73 8.89 1.98
CA SER A 3 -25.90 8.07 0.78
C SER A 3 -24.72 8.16 -0.18
N PHE A 4 -24.20 9.37 -0.41
CA PHE A 4 -23.00 9.61 -1.22
C PHE A 4 -21.75 8.95 -0.63
N TYR A 5 -21.57 9.00 0.69
CA TYR A 5 -20.47 8.32 1.38
C TYR A 5 -20.52 6.80 1.19
N TYR A 6 -21.71 6.19 1.31
CA TYR A 6 -21.91 4.76 1.06
C TYR A 6 -21.58 4.37 -0.37
N GLU A 7 -21.94 5.21 -1.33
CA GLU A 7 -21.68 4.96 -2.74
C GLU A 7 -20.18 5.01 -3.05
N VAL A 8 -19.46 6.01 -2.52
CA VAL A 8 -18.00 6.11 -2.62
C VAL A 8 -17.33 4.91 -1.94
N PHE A 9 -17.75 4.54 -0.73
CA PHE A 9 -17.18 3.39 -0.02
C PHE A 9 -17.40 2.07 -0.78
N ARG A 10 -18.61 1.87 -1.32
CA ARG A 10 -18.94 0.69 -2.15
C ARG A 10 -18.08 0.64 -3.41
N LEU A 11 -17.84 1.78 -4.05
CA LEU A 11 -16.95 1.90 -5.22
C LEU A 11 -15.50 1.57 -4.85
N CYS A 12 -14.99 2.11 -3.73
CA CYS A 12 -13.65 1.79 -3.24
C CYS A 12 -13.47 0.30 -2.93
N ARG A 13 -14.47 -0.35 -2.31
CA ARG A 13 -14.43 -1.80 -2.04
C ARG A 13 -14.43 -2.61 -3.33
N LYS A 14 -15.31 -2.30 -4.29
CA LYS A 14 -15.31 -2.96 -5.61
C LYS A 14 -14.00 -2.75 -6.36
N ALA A 15 -13.43 -1.54 -6.30
CA ALA A 15 -12.13 -1.26 -6.87
C ALA A 15 -11.03 -2.09 -6.18
N ASN A 16 -11.04 -2.18 -4.84
CA ASN A 16 -10.11 -3.04 -4.14
C ASN A 16 -10.22 -4.50 -4.60
N ASP A 17 -11.43 -5.06 -4.71
CA ASP A 17 -11.60 -6.46 -5.11
C ASP A 17 -11.15 -6.73 -6.56
N LEU A 18 -11.44 -5.79 -7.49
CA LEU A 18 -11.02 -5.87 -8.90
C LEU A 18 -9.50 -5.74 -9.06
N TYR A 19 -8.88 -4.83 -8.32
CA TYR A 19 -7.46 -4.52 -8.46
C TYR A 19 -6.58 -5.30 -7.49
N ALA A 20 -7.12 -5.95 -6.46
CA ALA A 20 -6.39 -6.75 -5.48
C ALA A 20 -5.48 -7.79 -6.13
N GLN A 21 -5.99 -8.52 -7.12
CA GLN A 21 -5.22 -9.53 -7.84
C GLN A 21 -4.14 -8.89 -8.72
N ARG A 22 -4.44 -7.77 -9.39
CA ARG A 22 -3.48 -7.02 -10.21
C ARG A 22 -2.36 -6.42 -9.35
N LEU A 23 -2.71 -5.88 -8.19
CA LEU A 23 -1.79 -5.34 -7.19
C LEU A 23 -0.85 -6.42 -6.65
N LEU A 24 -1.37 -7.63 -6.42
CA LEU A 24 -0.55 -8.76 -6.00
C LEU A 24 0.50 -9.12 -7.06
N PHE A 25 0.08 -9.32 -8.31
CA PHE A 25 1.02 -9.58 -9.41
C PHE A 25 2.02 -8.45 -9.62
N PHE A 26 1.57 -7.20 -9.51
CA PHE A 26 2.44 -6.03 -9.62
C PHE A 26 3.50 -6.01 -8.51
N LEU A 27 3.11 -6.23 -7.25
CA LEU A 27 4.04 -6.26 -6.11
C LEU A 27 5.04 -7.40 -6.24
N THR A 28 4.59 -8.59 -6.63
CA THR A 28 5.48 -9.74 -6.88
C THR A 28 6.46 -9.45 -8.02
N HIS A 29 5.99 -8.89 -9.13
CA HIS A 29 6.83 -8.53 -10.26
C HIS A 29 7.91 -7.51 -9.87
N VAL A 30 7.51 -6.44 -9.17
CA VAL A 30 8.45 -5.41 -8.73
C VAL A 30 9.45 -5.96 -7.72
N PHE A 31 9.03 -6.84 -6.80
CA PHE A 31 9.96 -7.49 -5.87
C PHE A 31 11.05 -8.29 -6.60
N LEU A 32 10.66 -9.09 -7.59
CA LEU A 32 11.59 -9.89 -8.36
C LEU A 32 12.56 -8.98 -9.14
N GLU A 33 12.04 -7.98 -9.85
CA GLU A 33 12.89 -7.03 -10.58
C GLU A 33 13.83 -6.24 -9.68
N MET A 34 13.40 -5.78 -8.50
CA MET A 34 14.30 -5.12 -7.56
C MET A 34 15.43 -6.06 -7.13
N THR A 35 15.11 -7.32 -6.83
CA THR A 35 16.10 -8.33 -6.45
C THR A 35 17.12 -8.57 -7.57
N PHE A 36 16.65 -8.79 -8.79
CA PHE A 36 17.51 -9.00 -9.95
C PHE A 36 18.36 -7.77 -10.27
N ASN A 37 17.77 -6.57 -10.34
CA ASN A 37 18.49 -5.36 -10.67
C ASN A 37 19.56 -5.05 -9.62
N THR A 38 19.29 -5.26 -8.34
CA THR A 38 20.29 -5.01 -7.29
C THR A 38 21.46 -6.00 -7.37
N TYR A 39 21.19 -7.27 -7.71
CA TYR A 39 22.26 -8.23 -8.02
C TYR A 39 23.11 -7.78 -9.22
N PHE A 40 22.48 -7.32 -10.31
CA PHE A 40 23.20 -6.80 -11.47
C PHE A 40 24.02 -5.55 -11.15
N VAL A 41 23.54 -4.65 -10.29
CA VAL A 41 24.31 -3.50 -9.79
C VAL A 41 25.63 -3.97 -9.16
N ILE A 42 25.57 -4.94 -8.25
CA ILE A 42 26.78 -5.49 -7.59
C ILE A 42 27.73 -6.12 -8.61
N LYS A 43 27.19 -6.90 -9.56
CA LYS A 43 27.99 -7.55 -10.61
C LYS A 43 28.64 -6.55 -11.56
N HIS A 44 27.91 -5.51 -11.98
CA HIS A 44 28.44 -4.46 -12.85
C HIS A 44 29.49 -3.60 -12.13
N PHE A 45 29.30 -3.37 -10.83
CA PHE A 45 30.28 -2.71 -9.99
C PHE A 45 31.59 -3.52 -9.91
N LYS A 46 31.52 -4.84 -9.63
CA LYS A 46 32.70 -5.71 -9.61
C LYS A 46 33.43 -5.79 -10.97
N THR A 47 32.69 -5.74 -12.08
CA THR A 47 33.26 -5.86 -13.44
C THR A 47 33.70 -4.53 -14.06
N GLY A 48 33.50 -3.39 -13.37
CA GLY A 48 33.87 -2.06 -13.86
C GLY A 48 33.02 -1.53 -15.02
N LYS A 49 31.86 -2.14 -15.30
CA LYS A 49 30.96 -1.72 -16.40
C LYS A 49 30.04 -0.58 -15.93
N LEU A 50 30.55 0.65 -15.97
CA LEU A 50 29.86 1.85 -15.45
C LEU A 50 28.53 2.14 -16.15
N ASP A 51 28.43 2.02 -17.48
CA ASP A 51 27.17 2.30 -18.20
C ASP A 51 26.03 1.38 -17.76
N SER A 52 26.31 0.08 -17.66
CA SER A 52 25.34 -0.91 -17.18
C SER A 52 24.98 -0.73 -15.70
N PHE A 53 25.93 -0.24 -14.89
CA PHE A 53 25.70 0.10 -13.50
C PHE A 53 24.71 1.26 -13.37
N PHE A 54 24.95 2.39 -14.06
CA PHE A 54 24.06 3.54 -14.02
C PHE A 54 22.66 3.22 -14.56
N ALA A 55 22.57 2.43 -15.63
CA ALA A 55 21.30 1.95 -16.14
C ALA A 55 20.53 1.15 -15.09
N SER A 56 21.20 0.23 -14.40
CA SER A 56 20.58 -0.61 -13.36
C SER A 56 20.11 0.22 -12.15
N VAL A 57 20.90 1.21 -11.71
CA VAL A 57 20.54 2.14 -10.63
C VAL A 57 19.32 3.00 -11.03
N PHE A 58 19.29 3.50 -12.27
CA PHE A 58 18.16 4.26 -12.80
C PHE A 58 16.87 3.43 -12.80
N TRP A 59 16.94 2.17 -13.26
CA TRP A 59 15.79 1.25 -13.25
C TRP A 59 15.28 1.00 -11.83
N ILE A 60 16.17 0.82 -10.85
CA ILE A 60 15.77 0.67 -9.44
C ILE A 60 15.03 1.91 -8.94
N GLY A 61 15.58 3.11 -9.20
CA GLY A 61 14.94 4.37 -8.82
C GLY A 61 13.54 4.53 -9.44
N TYR A 62 13.40 4.21 -10.73
CA TYR A 62 12.12 4.23 -11.42
C TYR A 62 11.09 3.27 -10.78
N ARG A 63 11.50 2.05 -10.40
CA ARG A 63 10.62 1.08 -9.73
C ARG A 63 10.20 1.55 -8.34
N ILE A 64 11.10 2.15 -7.57
CA ILE A 64 10.78 2.72 -6.26
C ILE A 64 9.69 3.80 -6.41
N LEU A 65 9.81 4.69 -7.40
CA LEU A 65 8.80 5.71 -7.68
C LEU A 65 7.45 5.10 -8.08
N GLN A 66 7.44 4.04 -8.90
CA GLN A 66 6.20 3.33 -9.26
C GLN A 66 5.51 2.74 -8.03
N VAL A 67 6.25 2.06 -7.14
CA VAL A 67 5.67 1.49 -5.91
C VAL A 67 5.17 2.59 -4.99
N TRP A 68 5.94 3.67 -4.82
CA TRP A 68 5.51 4.83 -4.04
C TRP A 68 4.18 5.37 -4.58
N HIS A 69 4.07 5.57 -5.89
CA HIS A 69 2.85 6.10 -6.51
C HIS A 69 1.64 5.17 -6.24
N VAL A 70 1.83 3.85 -6.37
CA VAL A 70 0.78 2.88 -6.05
C VAL A 70 0.38 2.93 -4.58
N VAL A 71 1.34 2.94 -3.66
CA VAL A 71 1.07 3.06 -2.21
C VAL A 71 0.36 4.37 -1.89
N TYR A 72 0.78 5.48 -2.50
CA TYR A 72 0.15 6.79 -2.31
C TYR A 72 -1.31 6.79 -2.76
N VAL A 73 -1.60 6.24 -3.95
CA VAL A 73 -2.96 6.11 -4.48
C VAL A 73 -3.82 5.18 -3.62
N CYS A 74 -3.25 4.10 -3.08
CA CYS A 74 -3.96 3.17 -2.18
C CYS A 74 -4.19 3.75 -0.77
N THR A 75 -3.31 4.63 -0.28
CA THR A 75 -3.40 5.21 1.07
C THR A 75 -4.24 6.50 1.13
N ALA A 76 -4.38 7.24 0.02
CA ALA A 76 -5.19 8.46 -0.02
C ALA A 76 -6.68 8.23 0.34
N PRO A 77 -7.40 7.23 -0.20
CA PRO A 77 -8.79 6.97 0.16
C PRO A 77 -8.96 6.53 1.62
N LYS A 78 -7.98 5.79 2.18
CA LYS A 78 -7.94 5.39 3.59
C LYS A 78 -7.86 6.63 4.49
N ARG A 79 -6.94 7.55 4.19
CA ARG A 79 -6.76 8.80 4.96
C ARG A 79 -7.98 9.71 4.89
N HIS A 80 -8.62 9.82 3.73
CA HIS A 80 -9.86 10.57 3.58
C HIS A 80 -11.04 9.94 4.34
N ALA A 81 -11.13 8.61 4.37
CA ALA A 81 -12.13 7.90 5.15
C ALA A 81 -11.93 8.09 6.67
N GLU A 82 -10.68 8.06 7.14
CA GLU A 82 -10.33 8.29 8.56
C GLU A 82 -10.65 9.72 9.02
N ASN A 83 -10.31 10.72 8.20
CA ASN A 83 -10.60 12.12 8.50
C ASN A 83 -12.11 12.37 8.55
N PHE A 84 -12.87 11.85 7.60
CA PHE A 84 -14.33 11.95 7.59
C PHE A 84 -14.94 11.29 8.83
N ASN A 85 -14.46 10.09 9.20
CA ASN A 85 -14.93 9.37 10.38
C ASN A 85 -14.63 10.16 11.67
N THR A 86 -13.48 10.84 11.75
CA THR A 86 -13.11 11.70 12.88
C THR A 86 -14.01 12.92 13.00
N SER A 87 -14.29 13.63 11.89
CA SER A 87 -15.25 14.75 11.87
C SER A 87 -16.65 14.31 12.27
N LEU A 88 -17.07 13.12 11.84
CA LEU A 88 -18.40 12.58 12.16
C LEU A 88 -18.52 12.15 13.64
N ARG A 89 -17.43 11.61 14.24
CA ARG A 89 -17.33 11.37 15.69
C ARG A 89 -17.46 12.66 16.49
N PHE A 90 -16.80 13.71 16.03
CA PHE A 90 -16.86 15.02 16.67
C PHE A 90 -18.30 15.52 16.65
N ILE A 91 -18.97 15.55 15.50
CA ILE A 91 -20.38 15.95 15.40
C ILE A 91 -21.29 15.09 16.29
N PHE A 92 -21.06 13.78 16.34
CA PHE A 92 -21.84 12.86 17.19
C PHE A 92 -21.64 13.11 18.69
N SER A 93 -20.47 13.57 19.11
CA SER A 93 -20.19 13.93 20.50
C SER A 93 -20.92 15.20 20.96
N PHE A 94 -21.30 16.08 20.03
CA PHE A 94 -22.09 17.30 20.29
C PHE A 94 -23.61 17.08 20.23
N LEU A 95 -24.09 15.90 19.79
CA LEU A 95 -25.52 15.58 19.69
C LEU A 95 -26.10 15.10 21.02
N ASP A 96 -27.15 15.77 21.48
CA ASP A 96 -27.79 15.54 22.77
C ASP A 96 -28.52 14.17 22.85
N ILE A 97 -28.62 13.64 24.07
CA ILE A 97 -28.96 12.24 24.41
C ILE A 97 -30.34 11.82 23.86
N ARG A 98 -31.26 12.77 23.63
CA ARG A 98 -32.61 12.49 23.08
C ARG A 98 -32.63 12.21 21.57
N GLN A 99 -31.66 12.70 20.79
CA GLN A 99 -31.55 12.39 19.35
C GLN A 99 -30.77 11.10 19.07
N LYS A 100 -30.08 10.52 20.07
CA LYS A 100 -29.31 9.27 19.94
C LYS A 100 -30.15 8.03 19.59
N HIS A 101 -31.44 8.03 19.90
CA HIS A 101 -32.30 6.86 19.61
C HIS A 101 -32.64 6.70 18.12
N ILE A 102 -32.73 7.80 17.37
CA ILE A 102 -33.00 7.78 15.92
C ILE A 102 -31.74 7.34 15.14
N THR A 103 -30.56 7.54 15.72
CA THR A 103 -29.25 7.17 15.16
C THR A 103 -28.75 5.80 15.60
N ARG A 104 -29.62 4.86 16.00
CA ARG A 104 -29.21 3.48 16.33
C ARG A 104 -28.61 2.74 15.11
N LEU A 105 -29.12 3.03 13.91
CA LEU A 105 -28.54 2.60 12.63
C LEU A 105 -27.14 3.20 12.39
N LEU A 106 -26.92 4.43 12.85
CA LEU A 106 -25.62 5.13 12.77
C LEU A 106 -24.62 4.59 13.80
N SER A 107 -25.08 4.22 15.00
CA SER A 107 -24.23 3.59 16.04
C SER A 107 -23.77 2.19 15.65
N VAL A 108 -24.63 1.41 14.97
CA VAL A 108 -24.22 0.11 14.39
C VAL A 108 -23.20 0.32 13.27
N HIS A 109 -23.35 1.37 12.47
CA HIS A 109 -22.37 1.77 11.45
C HIS A 109 -21.02 2.22 12.06
N PHE A 110 -21.03 2.75 13.28
CA PHE A 110 -19.82 3.11 14.04
C PHE A 110 -19.06 1.90 14.62
N ILE A 111 -19.77 0.82 14.95
CA ILE A 111 -19.19 -0.45 15.41
C ILE A 111 -18.59 -1.22 14.23
N ILE A 112 -19.25 -1.16 13.08
CA ILE A 112 -18.78 -1.74 11.81
C ILE A 112 -17.85 -0.72 11.16
N LYS A 113 -16.65 -0.54 11.71
CA LYS A 113 -15.55 0.22 11.08
C LYS A 113 -15.43 -0.17 9.60
N PRO A 114 -15.81 0.68 8.65
CA PRO A 114 -15.54 0.44 7.24
C PRO A 114 -14.07 0.86 7.03
N GLU A 115 -13.13 0.04 7.49
CA GLU A 115 -11.72 0.27 7.17
C GLU A 115 -11.55 -0.08 5.69
N VAL A 116 -11.40 0.94 4.83
CA VAL A 116 -10.95 0.74 3.45
C VAL A 116 -9.47 0.38 3.53
N GLU A 117 -9.18 -0.88 3.78
CA GLU A 117 -7.83 -1.40 3.67
C GLU A 117 -7.65 -1.97 2.28
N PHE A 118 -6.85 -1.28 1.48
CA PHE A 118 -6.42 -1.85 0.21
C PHE A 118 -5.48 -3.01 0.53
N THR A 119 -5.99 -4.21 0.29
CA THR A 119 -5.28 -5.45 0.54
C THR A 119 -5.08 -6.16 -0.79
N ALA A 120 -3.87 -6.65 -1.02
CA ALA A 120 -3.61 -7.55 -2.14
C ALA A 120 -4.27 -8.91 -1.83
N ARG A 121 -5.58 -9.01 -2.10
CA ARG A 121 -6.41 -10.21 -1.91
C ARG A 121 -6.39 -10.75 -0.47
N GLY A 122 -6.18 -9.86 0.52
CA GLY A 122 -6.05 -10.22 1.93
C GLY A 122 -4.69 -10.74 2.37
N PHE A 123 -3.71 -10.92 1.46
CA PHE A 123 -2.37 -11.40 1.82
C PHE A 123 -1.50 -10.32 2.45
N PHE A 124 -1.51 -9.12 1.86
CA PHE A 124 -0.68 -8.00 2.30
C PHE A 124 -1.50 -6.72 2.34
N ARG A 125 -1.36 -5.96 3.43
CA ARG A 125 -1.79 -4.55 3.48
C ARG A 125 -0.80 -3.71 2.68
N ILE A 126 -1.30 -2.94 1.73
CA ILE A 126 -0.48 -2.08 0.88
C ILE A 126 -0.19 -0.78 1.63
N ASP A 127 0.76 -0.86 2.56
CA ASP A 127 1.20 0.23 3.41
C ASP A 127 2.75 0.35 3.36
N PHE A 128 3.29 1.48 3.83
CA PHE A 128 4.74 1.73 3.89
C PHE A 128 5.58 0.60 4.54
N PRO A 129 5.11 -0.10 5.60
CA PRO A 129 5.84 -1.23 6.17
C PRO A 129 6.09 -2.39 5.18
N LEU A 130 5.20 -2.61 4.21
CA LEU A 130 5.38 -3.63 3.17
C LEU A 130 6.56 -3.27 2.26
N PHE A 131 6.68 -1.99 1.90
CA PHE A 131 7.81 -1.52 1.11
C PHE A 131 9.14 -1.71 1.86
N LEU A 132 9.17 -1.39 3.16
CA LEU A 132 10.35 -1.57 3.99
C LEU A 132 10.74 -3.06 4.12
N SER A 133 9.76 -3.95 4.29
CA SER A 133 10.01 -5.40 4.41
C SER A 133 10.53 -6.00 3.11
N MET A 134 10.03 -5.57 1.95
CA MET A 134 10.58 -5.97 0.64
C MET A 134 12.05 -5.55 0.49
N GLY A 135 12.40 -4.32 0.90
CA GLY A 135 13.78 -3.85 0.90
C GLY A 135 14.68 -4.68 1.82
N ALA A 136 14.24 -4.95 3.05
CA ALA A 136 14.99 -5.76 4.02
C ALA A 136 15.19 -7.22 3.54
N ALA A 137 14.17 -7.82 2.93
CA ALA A 137 14.27 -9.16 2.34
C ALA A 137 15.26 -9.19 1.17
N THR A 138 15.21 -8.17 0.30
CA THR A 138 16.16 -8.02 -0.81
C THR A 138 17.59 -7.92 -0.31
N ALA A 139 17.84 -7.08 0.69
CA ALA A 139 19.17 -6.95 1.31
C ALA A 139 19.67 -8.28 1.90
N SER A 140 18.81 -9.01 2.61
CA SER A 140 19.14 -10.31 3.22
C SER A 140 19.47 -11.37 2.17
N TYR A 141 18.72 -11.40 1.07
CA TYR A 141 18.98 -12.33 -0.04
C TYR A 141 20.30 -12.00 -0.74
N LEU A 142 20.61 -10.72 -0.90
CA LEU A 142 21.87 -10.27 -1.50
C LEU A 142 23.07 -10.60 -0.63
N THR A 143 22.99 -10.40 0.69
CA THR A 143 24.08 -10.78 1.59
C THR A 143 24.36 -12.27 1.51
N PHE A 144 23.31 -13.09 1.43
CA PHE A 144 23.44 -14.53 1.24
C PHE A 144 24.11 -14.87 -0.11
N LEU A 145 23.65 -14.27 -1.21
CA LEU A 145 24.22 -14.51 -2.54
C LEU A 145 25.69 -14.11 -2.62
N VAL A 146 26.04 -12.92 -2.12
CA VAL A 146 27.42 -12.43 -2.13
C VAL A 146 28.33 -13.33 -1.28
N GLN A 147 27.82 -13.84 -0.15
CA GLN A 147 28.57 -14.76 0.70
C GLN A 147 28.75 -16.13 0.05
N SER A 148 27.81 -16.61 -0.77
CA SER A 148 27.91 -17.87 -1.50
C SER A 148 28.80 -17.82 -2.75
N ASP A 149 29.01 -16.62 -3.31
CA ASP A 149 29.81 -16.36 -4.52
C ASP A 149 31.31 -16.14 -4.19
N ASN A 150 31.65 -16.08 -2.90
CA ASN A 150 33.00 -15.93 -2.34
C ASN A 150 33.48 -17.25 -1.73
#